data_AF-A0A3B0S3F5-F1
#
_entry.id   AF-A0A3B0S3F5-F1
#
_cell.length_a   1.000
_cell.length_b   1.000
_cell.length_c   1.000
_cell.angle_alpha   90.00
_cell.angle_beta   90.00
_cell.angle_gamma   90.00
#
_symmetry.space_group_name_H-M   'P 1'
#
loop_
_entity.id
_entity.type
_entity.pdbx_description
1 polymer ?
#
loop_
_entity_poly.entity_id
_entity_poly.type
_entity_poly.pdbx_seq_one_letter_code
_entity_poly.pdbx_strand_id
1 'polypeptide(L)'
;MALVLIIAAGLWGLGMMLGTPKSLRWVMIGILWLAVIGLHLLLPEGHALRMATGESAALWLILGGFTALVLTYRAGLRRLKARAALPGKPKTGTFSDTELERYARHIVL
;
A
#
# COMPACT_ATOMS: atom_id res chain seq x y z
N MET A 1 -12.00 -22.22 1.28
CA MET A 1 -11.04 -21.19 1.71
C MET A 1 -9.59 -21.68 1.72
N ALA A 2 -9.28 -22.83 2.33
CA ALA A 2 -7.90 -23.34 2.43
C ALA A 2 -7.19 -23.49 1.06
N LEU A 3 -7.91 -23.91 0.02
CA LEU A 3 -7.37 -24.03 -1.34
C LEU A 3 -6.72 -22.73 -1.84
N VAL A 4 -7.40 -21.59 -1.66
CA VAL A 4 -6.88 -20.29 -2.13
C VAL A 4 -5.62 -19.90 -1.35
N LEU A 5 -5.57 -20.19 -0.05
CA LEU A 5 -4.40 -19.92 0.78
C LEU A 5 -3.21 -20.79 0.38
N ILE A 6 -3.43 -22.06 0.05
CA ILE A 6 -2.41 -22.97 -0.46
C ILE A 6 -1.85 -22.46 -1.79
N ILE A 7 -2.73 -22.06 -2.72
CA ILE A 7 -2.31 -21.49 -4.00
C ILE A 7 -1.53 -20.20 -3.78
N ALA A 8 -2.01 -19.29 -2.91
CA ALA A 8 -1.33 -18.04 -2.60
C ALA A 8 0.06 -18.30 -1.99
N ALA A 9 0.18 -19.24 -1.05
CA ALA A 9 1.45 -19.64 -0.46
C ALA A 9 2.40 -20.26 -1.50
N GLY A 10 1.89 -21.11 -2.39
CA GLY A 10 2.65 -21.70 -3.49
C GLY A 10 3.17 -20.65 -4.48
N LEU A 11 2.31 -19.73 -4.91
CA LEU A 11 2.69 -18.61 -5.79
C LEU A 11 3.73 -17.70 -5.11
N TRP A 12 3.54 -17.42 -3.82
CA TRP A 12 4.50 -16.62 -3.06
C TRP A 12 5.85 -17.33 -2.96
N GLY A 13 5.86 -18.61 -2.57
CA GLY A 13 7.06 -19.44 -2.45
C GLY A 13 7.82 -19.59 -3.76
N LEU A 14 7.12 -19.87 -4.86
CA LEU A 14 7.69 -19.87 -6.21
C LEU A 14 8.28 -18.51 -6.57
N GLY A 15 7.56 -17.42 -6.29
CA GLY A 15 8.07 -16.07 -6.49
C GLY A 15 9.29 -15.74 -5.64
N MET A 16 9.43 -16.37 -4.46
CA MET A 16 10.64 -16.27 -3.64
C MET A 16 11.82 -16.99 -4.30
N MET A 17 11.60 -18.22 -4.73
CA MET A 17 12.63 -19.07 -5.33
C MET A 17 13.14 -18.51 -6.66
N LEU A 18 12.24 -17.93 -7.46
CA LEU A 18 12.54 -17.30 -8.75
C LEU A 18 13.10 -15.87 -8.62
N GLY A 19 13.31 -15.36 -7.40
CA GLY A 19 13.85 -14.01 -7.18
C GLY A 19 12.93 -12.87 -7.63
N THR A 20 11.64 -13.13 -7.82
CA THR A 20 10.68 -12.17 -8.39
C THR A 20 10.50 -10.95 -7.47
N PRO A 21 10.42 -9.71 -7.98
CA PRO A 21 10.24 -8.52 -7.15
C PRO A 21 9.00 -8.61 -6.26
N LYS A 22 9.09 -8.06 -5.03
CA LYS A 22 7.96 -8.07 -4.07
C LYS A 22 6.70 -7.43 -4.65
N SER A 23 6.84 -6.39 -5.46
CA SER A 23 5.71 -5.74 -6.16
C SER A 23 4.95 -6.72 -7.04
N LEU A 24 5.67 -7.54 -7.81
CA LEU A 24 5.07 -8.53 -8.71
C LEU A 24 4.36 -9.64 -7.94
N ARG A 25 4.92 -10.10 -6.81
CA ARG A 25 4.27 -11.09 -5.95
C ARG A 25 2.93 -10.59 -5.41
N TRP A 26 2.85 -9.32 -5.01
CA TRP A 26 1.60 -8.68 -4.60
C TRP A 26 0.60 -8.57 -5.74
N VAL A 27 1.06 -8.26 -6.96
CA VAL A 27 0.20 -8.25 -8.16
C VAL A 27 -0.37 -9.64 -8.42
N MET A 28 0.44 -10.70 -8.35
CA MET A 28 -0.03 -12.08 -8.52
C MET A 28 -1.10 -12.46 -7.50
N ILE A 29 -0.90 -12.12 -6.22
CA ILE A 29 -1.93 -12.34 -5.18
C ILE A 29 -3.19 -11.51 -5.47
N GLY A 30 -3.04 -10.27 -5.91
CA GLY A 30 -4.18 -9.42 -6.29
C GLY A 30 -4.99 -9.99 -7.45
N ILE A 31 -4.32 -10.54 -8.47
CA ILE A 31 -4.96 -11.22 -9.60
C ILE A 31 -5.70 -12.47 -9.12
N LEU A 32 -5.06 -13.30 -8.28
CA LEU A 32 -5.71 -14.49 -7.70
C LEU A 32 -6.98 -14.10 -6.93
N TRP A 33 -6.91 -13.05 -6.12
CA TRP A 33 -8.06 -12.55 -5.36
C TRP A 33 -9.21 -12.06 -6.26
N LEU A 34 -8.90 -11.28 -7.32
CA LEU A 34 -9.88 -10.85 -8.31
C LEU A 34 -10.51 -12.03 -9.05
N ALA A 35 -9.72 -13.04 -9.40
CA ALA A 35 -10.23 -14.25 -10.03
C ALA A 35 -11.20 -15.00 -9.12
N VAL A 36 -10.93 -15.07 -7.81
CA VAL A 36 -11.85 -15.69 -6.83
C VAL A 36 -13.15 -14.91 -6.70
N ILE A 37 -13.11 -13.57 -6.72
CA ILE A 37 -14.34 -12.76 -6.75
C ILE A 37 -15.12 -13.00 -8.03
N GLY A 38 -14.46 -12.93 -9.19
CA GLY A 38 -15.08 -13.22 -10.48
C GLY A 38 -15.73 -14.60 -10.49
N LEU A 39 -15.07 -15.61 -9.92
CA LEU A 39 -15.60 -16.95 -9.77
C LEU A 39 -16.92 -16.97 -8.99
N HIS A 40 -17.02 -16.25 -7.87
CA HIS A 40 -18.28 -16.20 -7.10
C HIS A 40 -19.36 -15.33 -7.75
N LEU A 41 -19.01 -14.40 -8.64
CA LEU A 41 -19.98 -13.57 -9.35
C LEU A 41 -20.52 -14.26 -10.61
N LEU A 42 -19.69 -15.05 -11.30
CA LEU A 42 -20.04 -15.71 -12.55
C LEU A 42 -20.63 -17.10 -12.35
N LEU A 43 -20.20 -17.85 -11.32
CA LEU A 43 -20.66 -19.23 -11.13
C LEU A 43 -21.97 -19.29 -10.32
N PRO A 44 -22.90 -20.20 -10.66
CA PRO A 44 -24.10 -20.45 -9.88
C PRO A 44 -23.80 -20.93 -8.45
N GLU A 45 -24.77 -20.76 -7.56
CA GLU A 45 -24.72 -21.35 -6.21
C GLU A 45 -24.63 -22.89 -6.28
N GLY A 46 -23.92 -23.51 -5.34
CA GLY A 46 -23.70 -24.96 -5.31
C GLY A 46 -22.56 -25.48 -6.21
N HIS A 47 -21.87 -24.61 -6.97
CA HIS A 47 -20.73 -25.06 -7.77
C HIS A 47 -19.55 -25.51 -6.89
N ALA A 48 -18.92 -26.65 -7.22
CA ALA A 48 -17.85 -27.25 -6.41
C ALA A 48 -16.68 -26.28 -6.14
N LEU A 49 -16.36 -25.41 -7.12
CA LEU A 49 -15.33 -24.40 -6.95
C LEU A 49 -15.72 -23.33 -5.92
N ARG A 50 -16.98 -22.88 -5.90
CA ARG A 50 -17.46 -21.95 -4.86
C ARG A 50 -17.34 -22.57 -3.49
N MET A 51 -17.78 -23.82 -3.34
CA MET A 51 -17.63 -24.58 -2.09
C MET A 51 -16.17 -24.64 -1.63
N ALA A 52 -15.25 -24.97 -2.54
CA ALA A 52 -13.82 -25.04 -2.26
C ALA A 52 -13.21 -23.67 -1.88
N THR A 53 -13.76 -22.57 -2.42
CA THR A 53 -13.32 -21.20 -2.13
C THR A 53 -14.05 -20.55 -0.96
N GLY A 54 -14.96 -21.25 -0.28
CA GLY A 54 -15.66 -20.77 0.93
C GLY A 54 -17.10 -20.29 0.74
N GLU A 55 -17.73 -20.71 -0.37
CA GLU A 55 -19.14 -20.63 -0.75
C GLU A 55 -19.70 -19.22 -0.97
N SER A 56 -19.30 -18.29 -0.12
CA SER A 56 -19.74 -16.90 -0.10
C SER A 56 -18.64 -15.92 -0.54
N ALA A 57 -19.03 -14.98 -1.39
CA ALA A 57 -18.20 -13.84 -1.77
C ALA A 57 -18.00 -12.83 -0.62
N ALA A 58 -18.83 -12.85 0.42
CA ALA A 58 -18.87 -11.82 1.45
C ALA A 58 -17.51 -11.64 2.14
N LEU A 59 -16.86 -12.73 2.54
CA LEU A 59 -15.54 -12.69 3.18
C LEU A 59 -14.47 -12.09 2.27
N TRP A 60 -14.50 -12.43 0.98
CA TRP A 60 -13.57 -11.88 -0.01
C TRP A 60 -13.77 -10.39 -0.22
N LEU A 61 -15.02 -9.94 -0.29
CA LEU A 61 -15.37 -8.52 -0.41
C LEU A 61 -15.01 -7.72 0.86
N ILE A 62 -15.22 -8.29 2.06
CA ILE A 62 -14.83 -7.66 3.33
C ILE A 62 -13.31 -7.47 3.37
N LEU A 63 -12.54 -8.50 3.02
CA LEU A 63 -11.08 -8.41 2.93
C LEU A 63 -10.63 -7.34 1.93
N GLY A 64 -11.28 -7.28 0.76
CA GLY A 64 -11.04 -6.24 -0.24
C GLY A 64 -11.35 -4.83 0.29
N GLY A 65 -12.49 -4.67 0.96
CA GLY A 65 -12.93 -3.41 1.53
C GLY A 65 -11.97 -2.88 2.59
N PHE A 66 -11.55 -3.72 3.54
CA PHE A 66 -10.54 -3.34 4.53
C PHE A 66 -9.19 -3.01 3.89
N THR A 67 -8.76 -3.79 2.90
CA THR A 67 -7.51 -3.52 2.17
C THR A 67 -7.56 -2.17 1.46
N ALA A 68 -8.66 -1.88 0.75
CA ALA A 68 -8.88 -0.62 0.07
C ALA A 68 -8.92 0.56 1.06
N LEU A 69 -9.58 0.40 2.21
CA LEU A 69 -9.63 1.40 3.27
C LEU A 69 -8.23 1.74 3.79
N VAL A 70 -7.43 0.73 4.13
CA VAL A 70 -6.05 0.90 4.62
C VAL A 70 -5.18 1.58 3.57
N LEU A 71 -5.26 1.17 2.31
CA LEU A 71 -4.48 1.77 1.23
C LEU A 71 -4.87 3.23 0.98
N THR A 72 -6.17 3.54 1.01
CA THR A 72 -6.67 4.91 0.85
C THR A 72 -6.21 5.80 2.01
N TYR A 73 -6.30 5.30 3.24
CA TYR A 73 -5.81 6.00 4.43
C TYR A 73 -4.29 6.26 4.34
N ARG A 74 -3.50 5.24 4.00
CA ARG A 74 -2.03 5.39 3.83
C ARG A 74 -1.69 6.39 2.73
N ALA A 75 -2.41 6.38 1.61
CA ALA A 75 -2.21 7.32 0.52
C ALA A 75 -2.54 8.77 0.95
N GLY A 76 -3.65 8.96 1.66
CA GLY A 76 -4.04 10.24 2.24
C GLY A 76 -3.00 10.77 3.23
N LEU A 77 -2.53 9.93 4.15
CA LEU A 77 -1.50 10.30 5.13
C LEU A 77 -0.17 10.66 4.45
N ARG A 78 0.25 9.89 3.45
CA ARG A 78 1.48 10.19 2.68
C ARG A 78 1.37 11.53 1.95
N ARG A 79 0.19 11.84 1.40
CA ARG A 79 -0.08 13.12 0.73
C ARG A 79 -0.05 14.28 1.72
N LEU A 80 -0.64 14.13 2.90
CA LEU A 80 -0.59 15.13 3.98
C LEU A 80 0.85 15.35 4.46
N LYS A 81 1.60 14.27 4.69
CA LYS A 81 3.01 14.35 5.10
C LYS A 81 3.87 15.07 4.06
N ALA A 82 3.67 14.78 2.77
CA ALA A 82 4.38 15.46 1.69
C ALA A 82 4.05 16.97 1.63
N ARG A 83 2.81 17.36 1.94
CA ARG A 83 2.40 18.77 2.05
C ARG A 83 2.98 19.46 3.29
N ALA A 84 3.08 18.76 4.40
CA ALA A 84 3.67 19.29 5.63
C ALA A 84 5.20 19.41 5.52
N ALA A 85 5.84 18.57 4.70
CA ALA A 85 7.28 18.61 4.44
C ALA A 85 7.70 19.70 3.43
N LEU A 86 6.92 20.79 3.29
CA LEU A 86 7.42 21.99 2.61
C LEU A 86 8.73 22.40 3.31
N PRO A 87 9.87 22.41 2.62
CA PRO A 87 11.10 22.90 3.23
C PRO A 87 10.86 24.36 3.60
N GLY A 88 11.07 24.70 4.87
CA GLY A 88 11.37 26.08 5.22
C GLY A 88 12.46 26.56 4.26
N LYS A 89 12.28 27.76 3.69
CA LYS A 89 13.18 28.33 2.68
C LYS A 89 14.63 27.95 3.00
N PRO A 90 15.40 27.35 2.06
CA PRO A 90 16.82 27.13 2.30
C PRO A 90 17.41 28.48 2.72
N LYS A 91 18.20 28.48 3.81
CA LYS A 91 18.90 29.67 4.29
C LYS A 91 19.66 30.27 3.11
N THR A 92 19.18 31.40 2.60
CA THR A 92 19.86 32.16 1.56
C THR A 92 20.94 32.98 2.22
N GLY A 93 22.16 32.45 2.25
CA GLY A 93 23.34 33.10 2.81
C GLY A 93 24.00 32.29 3.93
N THR A 94 25.26 32.62 4.21
CA THR A 94 26.08 32.00 5.27
C THR A 94 25.56 32.30 6.67
N PHE A 95 24.72 33.33 6.80
CA PHE A 95 24.18 33.84 8.06
C PHE A 95 22.65 33.89 7.99
N SER A 96 22.01 33.54 9.10
CA SER A 96 20.59 33.80 9.33
C SER A 96 20.32 35.28 9.59
N ASP A 97 19.09 35.75 9.36
CA ASP A 97 18.67 37.13 9.66
C ASP A 97 19.01 37.51 11.12
N THR A 98 18.85 36.56 12.04
CA THR A 98 19.21 36.72 13.46
C THR A 98 20.71 36.89 13.70
N GLU A 99 21.57 36.24 12.90
CA GLU A 99 23.01 36.39 12.96
C GLU A 99 23.45 37.72 12.34
N LEU A 100 22.85 38.13 11.22
CA LEU A 100 23.10 39.43 10.60
C LEU A 100 22.82 40.58 11.56
N GLU A 101 21.69 40.55 12.27
CA GLU A 101 21.33 41.60 13.23
C GLU A 101 22.25 41.63 14.46
N ARG A 102 22.75 40.46 14.89
CA ARG A 102 23.76 40.35 15.95
C ARG A 102 25.10 40.94 15.53
N TYR A 103 25.58 40.63 14.32
CA TYR A 103 26.86 41.14 13.80
C TYR A 103 26.79 42.64 13.48
N ALA A 104 25.67 43.11 12.93
CA ALA A 104 25.45 44.54 12.70
C ALA A 104 25.56 45.36 14.00
N ARG A 105 25.01 44.86 15.11
CA ARG A 105 25.13 45.52 16.42
C ARG A 105 26.57 45.55 16.96
N HIS A 106 27.41 44.59 16.60
CA HIS A 106 28.81 44.54 17.05
C HIS A 106 29.77 45.39 16.21
N ILE A 107 29.40 45.76 14.97
CA ILE A 107 30.25 46.59 14.09
C ILE A 107 30.07 48.10 14.37
N VAL A 108 28.95 48.49 14.99
CA VAL A 108 28.61 49.91 15.23
C VAL A 108 29.14 50.44 16.59
N LEU A 109 29.67 49.57 17.46
CA LEU A 109 30.36 49.93 18.71
C LEU A 109 31.87 49.88 18.51
#